data_AF-A0A4Y2ABH1-F1
#
_entry.id   AF-A0A4Y2ABH1-F1
#
_cell.length_a   1.000
_cell.length_b   1.000
_cell.length_c   1.000
_cell.angle_alpha   90.00
_cell.angle_beta   90.00
_cell.angle_gamma   90.00
#
_symmetry.space_group_name_H-M   'P 1'
#
loop_
_entity.id
_entity.type
_entity.pdbx_description
1 polymer ?
#
loop_
_entity_poly.entity_id
_entity_poly.type
_entity_poly.pdbx_seq_one_letter_code
_entity_poly.pdbx_strand_id
1 'polypeptide(L)'
;MFQRLRDPALKTKLNQLNKKISRLNDKIETVNHANTLINVNTDDGSFWNFTRHFKRKKHNIPTLNGPASIAITNKEKANCLADSLENQFQLNELHHEETETIVGNSVGSFLNTTPNLFNDFPPSTIMN
;
A
#
# COMPACT_ATOMS: atom_id res chain seq x y z
N MET A 1 42.84 24.26 -14.20
CA MET A 1 43.95 23.57 -14.92
C MET A 1 43.66 22.05 -15.02
N PHE A 2 42.56 21.64 -15.67
CA PHE A 2 42.14 20.23 -15.77
C PHE A 2 42.48 19.58 -17.14
N GLN A 3 42.77 20.40 -18.15
CA GLN A 3 43.03 19.95 -19.52
C GLN A 3 44.49 19.52 -19.76
N ARG A 4 45.45 19.98 -18.95
CA ARG A 4 46.89 19.68 -19.12
C ARG A 4 47.28 18.23 -18.80
N LEU A 5 46.45 17.49 -18.07
CA LEU A 5 46.74 16.12 -17.62
C LEU A 5 45.93 15.05 -18.39
N ARG A 6 45.17 15.44 -19.42
CA ARG A 6 44.34 14.50 -20.19
C ARG A 6 45.11 13.97 -21.39
N ASP A 7 45.31 12.67 -21.43
CA ASP A 7 45.78 11.97 -22.63
C ASP A 7 44.58 11.63 -23.56
N PRO A 8 44.50 12.24 -24.76
CA PRO A 8 43.45 11.94 -25.73
C PRO A 8 43.44 10.47 -26.19
N ALA A 9 44.59 9.78 -26.20
CA ALA A 9 44.68 8.38 -26.59
C ALA A 9 43.99 7.47 -25.57
N LEU A 10 44.22 7.72 -24.27
CA LEU A 10 43.54 6.99 -23.19
C LEU A 10 42.02 7.21 -23.22
N LYS A 11 41.57 8.46 -23.43
CA LYS A 11 40.14 8.77 -23.56
C LYS A 11 39.52 8.04 -24.75
N THR A 12 40.21 7.99 -25.88
CA THR A 12 39.75 7.28 -27.08
C THR A 12 39.60 5.78 -26.82
N LYS A 13 40.61 5.16 -26.18
CA LYS A 13 40.58 3.74 -25.82
C LYS A 13 39.45 3.41 -24.83
N LEU A 14 39.25 4.25 -23.82
CA LEU A 14 38.12 4.15 -22.88
C LEU A 14 36.79 4.21 -23.62
N ASN A 15 36.60 5.20 -24.50
CA ASN A 15 35.36 5.35 -25.26
C ASN A 15 35.10 4.15 -26.19
N GLN A 16 36.15 3.59 -26.80
CA GLN A 16 36.03 2.38 -27.61
C GLN A 16 35.60 1.17 -26.77
N LEU A 17 36.17 1.00 -25.58
CA LEU A 17 35.80 -0.07 -24.66
C LEU A 17 34.36 0.09 -24.16
N ASN A 18 33.98 1.30 -23.72
CA ASN A 18 32.60 1.58 -23.31
C ASN A 18 31.59 1.33 -24.43
N LYS A 19 31.92 1.69 -25.68
CA LYS A 19 31.08 1.35 -26.84
C LYS A 19 30.94 -0.15 -27.05
N LYS A 20 32.03 -0.92 -26.86
CA LYS A 20 31.97 -2.39 -26.95
C LYS A 20 31.09 -2.97 -25.85
N ILE A 21 31.24 -2.48 -24.61
CA ILE A 21 30.43 -2.90 -23.46
C ILE A 21 28.95 -2.62 -23.72
N SER A 22 28.59 -1.39 -24.12
CA SER A 22 27.21 -1.02 -24.44
C SER A 22 26.62 -1.94 -25.50
N ARG A 23 27.34 -2.16 -26.61
CA ARG A 23 26.85 -3.05 -27.68
C ARG A 23 26.64 -4.49 -27.22
N LEU A 24 27.49 -5.00 -26.33
CA LEU A 24 27.31 -6.35 -25.77
C LEU A 24 26.09 -6.38 -24.84
N ASN A 25 25.91 -5.35 -24.02
CA ASN A 25 24.77 -5.23 -23.15
C ASN A 25 23.45 -5.16 -23.94
N ASP A 26 23.41 -4.33 -25.00
CA ASP A 26 22.25 -4.21 -25.89
C ASP A 26 21.88 -5.57 -26.52
N LYS A 27 22.88 -6.37 -26.91
CA LYS A 27 22.65 -7.73 -27.44
C LYS A 27 22.07 -8.66 -26.40
N ILE A 28 22.59 -8.63 -25.17
CA ILE A 28 22.09 -9.46 -24.07
C ILE A 28 20.65 -9.08 -23.74
N GLU A 29 20.36 -7.78 -23.61
CA GLU A 29 19.01 -7.29 -23.35
C GLU A 29 18.04 -7.70 -24.47
N THR A 30 18.44 -7.54 -25.74
CA THR A 30 17.62 -7.95 -26.89
C THR A 30 17.27 -9.44 -26.84
N VAL A 31 18.26 -10.30 -26.57
CA VAL A 31 18.05 -11.75 -26.46
C VAL A 31 17.14 -12.09 -25.27
N ASN A 32 17.36 -11.46 -24.11
CA ASN A 32 16.53 -11.66 -22.93
C ASN A 32 15.09 -11.23 -23.18
N HIS A 33 14.87 -10.10 -23.86
CA HIS A 33 13.55 -9.64 -24.26
C HIS A 33 12.87 -10.62 -25.21
N ALA A 34 13.56 -11.11 -26.24
CA ALA A 34 13.02 -12.11 -27.16
C ALA A 34 12.61 -13.40 -26.43
N ASN A 35 13.49 -13.92 -25.56
CA ASN A 35 13.21 -15.11 -24.75
C ASN A 35 12.02 -14.90 -23.82
N THR A 36 11.90 -13.71 -23.23
CA THR A 36 10.76 -13.37 -22.37
C THR A 36 9.47 -13.40 -23.18
N LEU A 37 9.44 -12.80 -24.37
CA LEU A 37 8.26 -12.80 -25.24
C LEU A 37 7.85 -14.19 -25.70
N ILE A 38 8.81 -15.07 -25.99
CA ILE A 38 8.56 -16.46 -26.40
C ILE A 38 7.99 -17.28 -25.24
N ASN A 39 8.46 -17.05 -24.01
CA ASN A 39 8.10 -17.87 -22.85
C ASN A 39 6.85 -17.37 -22.11
N VAL A 40 6.36 -16.16 -22.41
CA VAL A 40 5.16 -15.62 -21.76
C VAL A 40 3.92 -16.39 -22.22
N ASN A 41 3.20 -16.97 -21.26
CA ASN A 41 1.97 -17.73 -21.48
C ASN A 41 0.77 -17.11 -20.72
N THR A 42 -0.44 -17.43 -21.17
CA THR A 42 -1.71 -16.98 -20.55
C THR A 42 -2.14 -17.84 -19.37
N ASP A 43 -1.69 -19.09 -19.28
CA ASP A 43 -2.21 -20.06 -18.29
C ASP A 43 -1.50 -19.99 -16.93
N ASP A 44 -0.22 -19.61 -16.90
CA ASP A 44 0.65 -19.62 -15.72
C ASP A 44 0.75 -18.24 -15.01
N GLY A 45 0.03 -17.24 -15.52
CA GLY A 45 0.05 -15.86 -15.01
C GLY A 45 1.28 -15.04 -15.41
N SER A 46 2.23 -15.59 -16.17
CA SER A 46 3.42 -14.87 -16.65
C SER A 46 3.05 -13.70 -17.56
N PHE A 47 2.03 -13.85 -18.41
CA PHE A 47 1.48 -12.77 -19.23
C PHE A 47 0.98 -11.58 -18.39
N TRP A 48 0.33 -11.84 -17.26
CA TRP A 48 -0.14 -10.77 -16.38
C TRP A 48 1.02 -10.01 -15.73
N ASN A 49 2.04 -10.74 -15.25
CA ASN A 49 3.24 -10.13 -14.66
C ASN A 49 4.03 -9.30 -15.68
N PHE A 50 4.10 -9.74 -16.93
CA PHE A 50 4.70 -8.99 -18.02
C PHE A 50 3.89 -7.73 -18.36
N THR A 51 2.58 -7.86 -18.54
CA THR A 51 1.73 -6.77 -19.05
C THR A 51 1.33 -5.73 -18.00
N ARG A 52 1.31 -6.06 -16.70
CA ARG A 52 0.87 -5.15 -15.62
C ARG A 52 1.61 -3.82 -15.61
N HIS A 53 2.89 -3.80 -15.97
CA HIS A 53 3.71 -2.58 -15.94
C HIS A 53 3.33 -1.62 -17.07
N PHE A 54 2.96 -2.13 -18.24
CA PHE A 54 2.48 -1.33 -19.37
C PHE A 54 1.08 -0.74 -19.12
N LYS A 55 0.25 -1.44 -18.34
CA LYS A 55 -1.12 -1.01 -18.00
C LYS A 55 -1.17 -0.12 -16.75
N ARG A 56 -0.14 -0.14 -15.90
CA ARG A 56 -0.06 0.74 -14.73
C ARG A 56 0.12 2.19 -15.16
N LYS A 57 -0.97 2.94 -15.17
CA LYS A 57 -0.91 4.39 -15.05
C LYS A 57 -0.39 4.71 -13.65
N LYS A 58 0.74 5.39 -13.57
CA LYS A 58 1.27 5.89 -12.29
C LYS A 58 0.37 7.02 -11.83
N HIS A 59 -0.68 6.68 -11.09
CA HIS A 59 -1.51 7.67 -10.41
C HIS A 59 -0.75 8.13 -9.17
N ASN A 60 -0.02 9.24 -9.32
CA ASN A 60 0.42 9.98 -8.15
C ASN A 60 -0.84 10.60 -7.53
N ILE A 61 -1.01 10.44 -6.22
CA ILE A 61 -2.02 11.18 -5.47
C ILE A 61 -1.75 12.67 -5.75
N PRO A 62 -2.74 13.46 -6.18
CA PRO A 62 -2.57 14.90 -6.39
C PRO A 62 -2.12 15.57 -5.09
N THR A 63 -1.65 16.80 -5.18
CA THR A 63 -1.37 17.60 -3.99
C THR A 63 -2.64 17.75 -3.17
N LEU A 64 -2.54 17.54 -1.86
CA LEU A 64 -3.66 17.69 -0.94
C LEU A 64 -3.55 19.03 -0.23
N ASN A 65 -4.68 19.68 0.01
CA ASN A 65 -4.72 20.89 0.83
C ASN A 65 -4.82 20.44 2.28
N GLY A 66 -3.71 20.49 3.00
CA GLY A 66 -3.68 20.21 4.43
C GLY A 66 -4.03 21.43 5.26
N PRO A 67 -4.27 21.21 6.57
CA PRO A 67 -4.65 22.28 7.50
C PRO A 67 -3.58 23.35 7.63
N ALA A 68 -2.29 22.99 7.53
CA ALA A 68 -1.18 23.94 7.66
C ALA A 68 -0.56 24.36 6.30
N SER A 69 -0.55 23.47 5.31
CA SER A 69 0.08 23.72 4.01
C SER A 69 -0.35 22.70 2.95
N ILE A 70 0.01 22.96 1.69
CA ILE A 70 -0.20 22.03 0.58
C ILE A 70 0.77 20.84 0.74
N ALA A 71 0.20 19.65 0.91
CA ALA A 71 0.94 18.40 1.04
C ALA A 71 1.37 17.88 -0.34
N ILE A 72 2.68 17.82 -0.57
CA ILE A 72 3.30 17.43 -1.84
C ILE A 72 3.89 16.03 -1.73
N THR A 73 4.60 15.73 -0.65
CA THR A 73 5.22 14.41 -0.45
C THR A 73 4.17 13.37 -0.03
N ASN A 74 4.42 12.09 -0.31
CA ASN A 74 3.50 11.03 0.11
C ASN A 74 3.35 10.96 1.63
N LYS A 75 4.39 11.32 2.38
CA LYS A 75 4.36 11.40 3.84
C LYS A 75 3.45 12.53 4.32
N GLU A 76 3.60 13.73 3.78
CA GLU A 76 2.70 14.86 4.07
C GLU A 76 1.26 14.52 3.72
N LYS A 77 1.02 13.87 2.57
CA LYS A 77 -0.32 13.46 2.14
C LYS A 77 -0.94 12.44 3.09
N ALA A 78 -0.16 11.48 3.57
CA ALA A 78 -0.62 10.50 4.54
C ALA A 78 -1.02 11.17 5.86
N ASN A 79 -0.21 12.10 6.37
CA ASN A 79 -0.54 12.86 7.57
C ASN A 79 -1.79 13.71 7.38
N CYS A 80 -1.89 14.42 6.25
CA CYS A 80 -3.05 15.24 5.90
C CYS A 80 -4.36 14.43 5.89
N LEU A 81 -4.31 13.20 5.38
CA LEU A 81 -5.45 12.28 5.41
C LEU A 81 -5.73 11.78 6.83
N ALA A 82 -4.71 11.45 7.61
CA ALA A 82 -4.86 11.03 9.00
C ALA A 82 -5.55 12.11 9.84
N ASP A 83 -5.08 13.35 9.76
CA ASP A 83 -5.67 14.50 10.47
C ASP A 83 -7.13 14.73 10.04
N SER A 84 -7.43 14.62 8.74
CA SER A 84 -8.80 14.76 8.22
C SER A 84 -9.72 13.67 8.76
N LEU A 85 -9.25 12.42 8.83
CA LEU A 85 -10.04 11.30 9.33
C LEU A 85 -10.27 11.43 10.83
N GLU A 86 -9.23 11.77 11.59
CA GLU A 86 -9.33 12.00 13.05
C GLU A 86 -10.41 13.04 13.38
N ASN A 87 -10.43 14.16 12.65
CA ASN A 87 -11.44 15.20 12.85
C ASN A 87 -12.86 14.80 12.42
N GLN A 88 -13.00 13.93 11.40
CA GLN A 88 -14.31 13.48 10.92
C GLN A 88 -14.96 12.44 11.84
N PHE A 89 -14.15 11.64 12.55
CA PHE A 89 -14.61 10.56 13.41
C PHE A 89 -14.55 10.93 14.90
N GLN A 90 -14.76 12.20 15.22
CA GLN A 90 -14.94 12.62 16.61
C GLN A 90 -16.32 12.19 17.10
N LEU A 91 -16.39 11.71 18.35
CA LEU A 91 -17.67 11.55 19.02
C LEU A 91 -18.34 12.91 19.07
N ASN A 92 -19.49 13.04 18.40
CA ASN A 92 -20.35 14.19 18.64
C ASN A 92 -20.75 14.13 20.12
N GLU A 93 -20.64 15.26 20.83
CA GLU A 93 -21.28 15.44 22.15
C GLU A 93 -22.80 15.50 21.95
N LEU A 94 -23.40 14.41 21.52
CA LEU A 94 -24.85 14.23 21.48
C LEU A 94 -25.29 13.80 22.87
N HIS A 95 -25.17 14.72 23.82
CA HIS A 95 -25.71 14.54 25.16
C HIS A 95 -27.22 14.63 25.10
N HIS A 96 -27.88 13.52 25.43
CA HIS A 96 -29.32 13.49 25.61
C HIS A 96 -29.65 12.72 26.87
N GLU A 97 -29.88 13.49 27.94
CA GLU A 97 -30.03 13.00 29.31
C GLU A 97 -31.11 11.93 29.46
N GLU A 98 -32.22 12.02 28.72
CA GLU A 98 -33.26 10.98 28.71
C GLU A 98 -32.76 9.66 28.12
N THR A 99 -31.99 9.71 27.03
CA THR A 99 -31.44 8.49 26.43
C THR A 99 -30.37 7.88 27.31
N GLU A 100 -29.50 8.72 27.90
CA GLU A 100 -28.45 8.29 28.82
C GLU A 100 -29.01 7.62 30.08
N THR A 101 -30.07 8.18 30.66
CA THR A 101 -30.76 7.60 31.81
C THR A 101 -31.46 6.28 31.47
N ILE A 102 -32.15 6.18 30.32
CA ILE A 102 -32.78 4.93 29.87
C ILE A 102 -31.73 3.83 29.67
N VAL A 103 -30.63 4.13 28.96
CA VAL A 103 -29.55 3.18 28.70
C VAL A 103 -28.87 2.77 30.01
N GLY A 104 -28.55 3.72 30.88
CA GLY A 104 -27.95 3.46 32.18
C GLY A 104 -28.80 2.53 33.05
N ASN A 105 -30.12 2.79 33.11
CA ASN A 105 -31.06 1.93 33.82
C ASN A 105 -31.11 0.51 33.22
N SER A 106 -31.19 0.40 31.89
CA SER A 106 -31.24 -0.90 31.20
C SER A 106 -29.97 -1.74 31.41
N VAL A 107 -28.79 -1.12 31.29
CA VAL A 107 -27.50 -1.79 31.53
C VAL A 107 -27.38 -2.20 32.99
N GLY A 108 -27.76 -1.32 33.92
CA GLY A 108 -27.79 -1.63 35.34
C GLY A 108 -28.70 -2.82 35.65
N SER A 109 -29.90 -2.88 35.07
CA SER A 109 -30.81 -4.03 35.21
C SER A 109 -30.21 -5.30 34.63
N PHE A 110 -29.55 -5.25 33.46
CA PHE A 110 -28.91 -6.42 32.85
C PHE A 110 -27.79 -6.99 33.72
N LEU A 111 -26.88 -6.14 34.21
CA LEU A 111 -25.74 -6.56 35.04
C LEU A 111 -26.17 -7.08 36.43
N ASN A 112 -27.24 -6.52 36.98
CA ASN A 112 -27.79 -6.95 38.28
C ASN A 112 -28.79 -8.10 38.16
N THR A 113 -29.12 -8.55 36.94
CA THR A 113 -29.91 -9.75 36.73
C THR A 113 -29.05 -10.97 37.07
N THR A 114 -29.37 -11.62 38.17
CA THR A 114 -28.74 -12.89 38.55
C THR A 114 -28.98 -13.93 37.45
N PRO A 115 -27.98 -14.75 37.06
CA PRO A 115 -28.10 -15.75 36.01
C PRO A 115 -28.88 -16.96 36.54
N ASN A 116 -30.16 -16.77 36.87
CA ASN A 116 -31.04 -17.85 37.31
C ASN A 116 -31.73 -18.57 36.13
N LEU A 117 -31.43 -18.19 34.87
CA LEU A 117 -32.12 -18.70 33.68
C LEU A 117 -31.28 -19.70 32.83
N PHE A 118 -30.03 -19.99 33.21
CA PHE A 118 -29.15 -20.87 32.42
C PHE A 118 -28.93 -22.27 33.00
N ASN A 119 -29.67 -22.65 34.04
CA ASN A 119 -29.56 -23.99 34.65
C ASN A 119 -30.52 -25.05 34.05
N ASP A 120 -31.34 -24.70 33.06
CA ASP A 120 -32.38 -25.59 32.51
C ASP A 120 -31.97 -26.39 31.26
N PHE A 121 -30.68 -26.49 30.95
CA PHE A 121 -30.21 -27.38 29.89
C PHE A 121 -29.87 -28.77 30.47
N PRO A 122 -30.75 -29.78 30.33
CA PRO A 122 -30.41 -31.13 30.74
C PRO A 122 -29.21 -31.62 29.90
N PRO A 123 -28.25 -32.34 30.49
CA PRO A 123 -27.11 -32.86 29.75
C PRO A 123 -27.60 -33.81 28.65
N SER A 124 -27.15 -33.58 27.41
CA SER A 124 -27.47 -34.45 26.29
C SER A 124 -26.92 -35.85 26.55
N THR A 125 -27.81 -36.83 26.59
CA THR A 125 -27.42 -38.24 26.62
C THR A 125 -26.78 -38.59 25.28
N ILE A 126 -25.46 -38.74 25.27
CA ILE A 126 -24.74 -39.33 24.15
C ILE A 126 -25.07 -40.83 24.18
N MET A 127 -25.88 -41.31 23.23
CA MET A 127 -26.05 -42.75 23.00
C MET A 127 -24.81 -43.28 22.27
N ASN A 128 -24.21 -44.31 22.87
CA ASN A 128 -23.09 -45.10 22.32
C ASN A 128 -23.50 -45.91 21.09
#